data_AF-A0A9P6ZKE3-F1
#
_entry.id   AF-A0A9P6ZKE3-F1
#
_cell.length_a   1.000
_cell.length_b   1.000
_cell.length_c   1.000
_cell.angle_alpha   90.00
_cell.angle_beta   90.00
_cell.angle_gamma   90.00
#
_symmetry.space_group_name_H-M   'P 1'
#
loop_
_entity.id
_entity.type
_entity.pdbx_description
1 polymer ?
#
loop_
_entity_poly.entity_id
_entity_poly.type
_entity_poly.pdbx_seq_one_letter_code
_entity_poly.pdbx_strand_id
1 'polypeptide(L)'
;MSGYTQKADRVRVEKTKTYERHYRSERKRASQKDNAAACLPEQLHSLQASSSNIAAGAQAAEAQLADTLQSVNHLKSRNETLTKWNCALTMRAACASAAKHHTIKKTRIHSTEATTNLFALKEKGIFTDTSCAMVRNMVATLDVPIWSVNATINAMAEALGVEITGSVSGHSIRRIVAEGGVAAEAQLVDEMNIAKGVTLSGDATLHKNINYQSHHITYSLPDGHAATQFAGILHEVNHKSETQLQGQKSCIEDMYDTYNDVVGSTAGALDVRDFLSKVKGMLTNHVEDQKKLVWLFTKWKQSCEREVRGERALVTLPPDDVVHLLWEMTESLINEVGGIDGWDRLGIDEQQSCYSNAHHNLLVQIGQEQFGSLPQSEKDVIDFFVWAGCCMHKELNTAKGGNSRMHAWWIDNSVEGPVLLMNKDNVAASSAGSSTPKQRAIQVSIGGAQKVLELAGAVFWHKDDKKGQQDSLRYYFEKLCKKACERDKSGKEHKQRFAQVEYDKEVVWQHQEQDIKKRARHDAAGAKLDMVVPRLTLEDITKLRTPEIDLQIVLAAKHIPTMKQKKVEVLLEAVGRYLSGEATPSGHPTSLQLQALDNNAVTSHLLRMNDD
;
A
#
# COMPACT_ATOMS: atom_id res chain seq x y z
N MET A 1 132.95 -54.44 -82.39
CA MET A 1 133.37 -53.23 -81.66
C MET A 1 132.26 -52.84 -80.69
N SER A 2 132.62 -52.73 -79.41
CA SER A 2 132.03 -51.92 -78.32
C SER A 2 130.50 -51.66 -78.36
N GLY A 3 129.66 -52.18 -77.47
CA GLY A 3 129.84 -52.12 -76.02
C GLY A 3 128.89 -53.08 -75.29
N TYR A 4 129.43 -54.25 -74.98
CA TYR A 4 129.05 -55.07 -73.83
C TYR A 4 129.64 -54.41 -72.58
N THR A 5 128.81 -54.03 -71.60
CA THR A 5 129.10 -53.78 -70.15
C THR A 5 128.35 -52.57 -69.58
N GLN A 6 127.01 -52.53 -69.67
CA GLN A 6 126.23 -51.53 -68.92
C GLN A 6 124.79 -51.96 -68.55
N LYS A 7 124.45 -53.25 -68.72
CA LYS A 7 123.08 -53.75 -68.47
C LYS A 7 122.92 -54.57 -67.18
N ALA A 8 124.02 -54.97 -66.53
CA ALA A 8 123.98 -55.82 -65.33
C ALA A 8 123.85 -55.03 -64.01
N ASP A 9 124.38 -53.80 -63.91
CA ASP A 9 124.31 -53.00 -62.67
C ASP A 9 123.00 -52.23 -62.48
N ARG A 10 122.20 -52.06 -63.53
CA ARG A 10 120.91 -51.35 -63.43
C ARG A 10 119.84 -52.16 -62.69
N VAL A 11 119.88 -53.50 -62.82
CA VAL A 11 118.87 -54.41 -62.25
C VAL A 11 119.02 -54.58 -60.74
N ARG A 12 120.22 -54.36 -60.17
CA ARG A 12 120.47 -54.51 -58.73
C ARG A 12 120.09 -53.25 -57.92
N VAL A 13 120.19 -52.06 -58.51
CA VAL A 13 119.82 -50.79 -57.86
C VAL A 13 118.29 -50.59 -57.83
N GLU A 14 117.57 -51.15 -58.78
CA GLU A 14 116.11 -50.98 -58.87
C GLU A 14 115.33 -51.81 -57.84
N LYS A 15 115.82 -53.01 -57.50
CA LYS A 15 115.19 -53.88 -56.48
C LYS A 15 115.33 -53.35 -55.05
N THR A 16 116.44 -52.68 -54.71
CA THR A 16 116.62 -52.09 -53.37
C THR A 16 115.76 -50.84 -53.17
N LYS A 17 115.56 -50.04 -54.23
CA LYS A 17 114.70 -48.85 -54.20
C LYS A 17 113.20 -49.18 -54.06
N THR A 18 112.76 -50.35 -54.49
CA THR A 18 111.35 -50.77 -54.38
C THR A 18 111.00 -51.26 -52.97
N TYR A 19 111.91 -51.97 -52.29
CA TYR A 19 111.67 -52.45 -50.92
C TYR A 19 111.63 -51.29 -49.90
N GLU A 20 112.51 -50.29 -50.02
CA GLU A 20 112.47 -49.09 -49.15
C GLU A 20 111.21 -48.23 -49.34
N ARG A 21 110.67 -48.14 -50.57
CA ARG A 21 109.41 -47.42 -50.81
C ARG A 21 108.23 -48.11 -50.13
N HIS A 22 108.20 -49.44 -50.13
CA HIS A 22 107.09 -50.18 -49.53
C HIS A 22 107.12 -50.14 -48.00
N TYR A 23 108.30 -50.18 -47.39
CA TYR A 23 108.44 -50.06 -45.94
C TYR A 23 108.12 -48.63 -45.42
N ARG A 24 108.51 -47.59 -46.18
CA ARG A 24 108.16 -46.20 -45.83
C ARG A 24 106.67 -45.90 -46.02
N SER A 25 105.96 -46.55 -46.93
CA SER A 25 104.51 -46.32 -47.13
C SER A 25 103.66 -46.95 -46.03
N GLU A 26 104.01 -48.16 -45.57
CA GLU A 26 103.34 -48.86 -44.47
C GLU A 26 103.46 -48.10 -43.15
N ARG A 27 104.67 -47.60 -42.83
CA ARG A 27 104.89 -46.83 -41.59
C ARG A 27 104.16 -45.48 -41.60
N LYS A 28 103.98 -44.87 -42.79
CA LYS A 28 103.18 -43.65 -42.95
C LYS A 28 101.69 -43.93 -42.76
N ARG A 29 101.18 -45.08 -43.23
CA ARG A 29 99.78 -45.50 -43.03
C ARG A 29 99.47 -45.85 -41.57
N ALA A 30 100.39 -46.48 -40.86
CA ALA A 30 100.23 -46.75 -39.42
C ALA A 30 100.20 -45.44 -38.61
N SER A 31 101.16 -44.53 -38.85
CA SER A 31 101.18 -43.21 -38.18
C SER A 31 99.97 -42.33 -38.52
N GLN A 32 99.43 -42.43 -39.74
CA GLN A 32 98.19 -41.72 -40.11
C GLN A 32 96.94 -42.31 -39.43
N LYS A 33 96.91 -43.62 -39.19
CA LYS A 33 95.81 -44.25 -38.44
C LYS A 33 95.83 -43.88 -36.96
N ASP A 34 97.00 -43.84 -36.34
CA ASP A 34 97.12 -43.46 -34.93
C ASP A 34 96.81 -41.97 -34.70
N ASN A 35 97.23 -41.08 -35.61
CA ASN A 35 96.86 -39.67 -35.55
C ASN A 35 95.36 -39.42 -35.85
N ALA A 36 94.72 -40.25 -36.69
CA ALA A 36 93.27 -40.17 -36.92
C ALA A 36 92.47 -40.68 -35.72
N ALA A 37 92.93 -41.74 -35.04
CA ALA A 37 92.30 -42.27 -33.83
C ALA A 37 92.43 -41.32 -32.62
N ALA A 38 93.52 -40.55 -32.52
CA ALA A 38 93.70 -39.54 -31.48
C ALA A 38 92.86 -38.26 -31.68
N CYS A 39 92.47 -37.94 -32.92
CA CYS A 39 91.71 -36.72 -33.24
C CYS A 39 90.17 -36.91 -33.17
N LEU A 40 89.70 -38.17 -33.23
CA LEU A 40 88.27 -38.50 -33.20
C LEU A 40 87.55 -38.13 -31.88
N PRO A 41 88.12 -38.33 -30.68
CA PRO A 41 87.46 -37.94 -29.43
C PRO A 41 87.30 -36.42 -29.29
N GLU A 42 88.28 -35.64 -29.78
CA GLU A 42 88.23 -34.18 -29.76
C GLU A 42 87.18 -33.63 -30.72
N GLN A 43 87.05 -34.22 -31.92
CA GLN A 43 85.99 -33.87 -32.87
C GLN A 43 84.60 -34.24 -32.35
N LEU A 44 84.47 -35.35 -31.63
CA LEU A 44 83.20 -35.79 -31.06
C LEU A 44 82.77 -34.88 -29.89
N HIS A 45 83.71 -34.45 -29.05
CA HIS A 45 83.46 -33.44 -28.01
C HIS A 45 83.11 -32.07 -28.60
N SER A 46 83.77 -31.64 -29.69
CA SER A 46 83.44 -30.40 -30.39
C SER A 46 82.03 -30.46 -31.01
N LEU A 47 81.66 -31.59 -31.62
CA LEU A 47 80.34 -31.77 -32.22
C LEU A 47 79.23 -31.88 -31.17
N GLN A 48 79.48 -32.53 -30.02
CA GLN A 48 78.53 -32.53 -28.91
C GLN A 48 78.35 -31.13 -28.31
N ALA A 49 79.43 -30.36 -28.13
CA ALA A 49 79.32 -28.97 -27.68
C ALA A 49 78.56 -28.09 -28.69
N SER A 50 78.80 -28.24 -29.99
CA SER A 50 78.03 -27.56 -31.03
C SER A 50 76.57 -27.99 -31.06
N SER A 51 76.28 -29.29 -30.87
CA SER A 51 74.92 -29.81 -30.81
C SER A 51 74.15 -29.28 -29.60
N SER A 52 74.77 -29.22 -28.42
CA SER A 52 74.16 -28.62 -27.23
C SER A 52 73.92 -27.12 -27.39
N ASN A 53 74.83 -26.39 -28.03
CA ASN A 53 74.64 -24.96 -28.33
C ASN A 53 73.52 -24.72 -29.36
N ILE A 54 73.40 -25.58 -30.37
CA ILE A 54 72.30 -25.52 -31.35
C ILE A 54 70.96 -25.87 -30.69
N ALA A 55 70.92 -26.86 -29.79
CA ALA A 55 69.72 -27.22 -29.05
C ALA A 55 69.28 -26.10 -28.09
N ALA A 56 70.22 -25.46 -27.38
CA ALA A 56 69.93 -24.29 -26.56
C ALA A 56 69.48 -23.08 -27.40
N GLY A 57 70.08 -22.88 -28.58
CA GLY A 57 69.66 -21.86 -29.54
C GLY A 57 68.26 -22.11 -30.11
N ALA A 58 67.91 -23.37 -30.39
CA ALA A 58 66.58 -23.75 -30.86
C ALA A 58 65.51 -23.52 -29.80
N GLN A 59 65.79 -23.87 -28.53
CA GLN A 59 64.88 -23.58 -27.42
C GLN A 59 64.71 -22.08 -27.17
N ALA A 60 65.79 -21.29 -27.28
CA ALA A 60 65.71 -19.84 -27.18
C ALA A 60 64.91 -19.22 -28.33
N ALA A 61 65.05 -19.75 -29.55
CA ALA A 61 64.28 -19.31 -30.71
C ALA A 61 62.79 -19.70 -30.61
N GLU A 62 62.47 -20.88 -30.08
CA GLU A 62 61.08 -21.29 -29.80
C GLU A 62 60.44 -20.41 -28.72
N ALA A 63 61.19 -20.04 -27.66
CA ALA A 63 60.71 -19.11 -26.64
C ALA A 63 60.45 -17.71 -27.23
N GLN A 64 61.34 -17.20 -28.10
CA GLN A 64 61.13 -15.94 -28.81
C GLN A 64 59.95 -16.02 -29.80
N LEU A 65 59.75 -17.16 -30.47
CA LEU A 65 58.62 -17.37 -31.36
C LEU A 65 57.30 -17.39 -30.60
N ALA A 66 57.26 -18.01 -29.42
CA ALA A 66 56.09 -18.02 -28.55
C ALA A 66 55.75 -16.60 -28.04
N ASP A 67 56.75 -15.84 -27.59
CA ASP A 67 56.57 -14.46 -27.10
C ASP A 67 56.14 -13.49 -28.22
N THR A 68 56.68 -13.66 -29.43
CA THR A 68 56.24 -12.89 -30.61
C THR A 68 54.84 -13.27 -31.05
N LEU A 69 54.45 -14.55 -31.00
CA LEU A 69 53.05 -14.99 -31.24
C LEU A 69 52.08 -14.37 -30.22
N GLN A 70 52.47 -14.34 -28.95
CA GLN A 70 51.67 -13.70 -27.90
C GLN A 70 51.54 -12.19 -28.14
N SER A 71 52.63 -11.52 -28.53
CA SER A 71 52.63 -10.11 -28.90
C SER A 71 51.76 -9.82 -30.13
N VAL A 72 51.80 -10.66 -31.16
CA VAL A 72 50.96 -10.53 -32.36
C VAL A 72 49.48 -10.71 -32.02
N ASN A 73 49.13 -11.69 -31.18
CA ASN A 73 47.76 -11.87 -30.72
C ASN A 73 47.27 -10.68 -29.87
N HIS A 74 48.13 -10.15 -29.00
CA HIS A 74 47.82 -8.95 -28.23
C HIS A 74 47.59 -7.74 -29.14
N LEU A 75 48.45 -7.53 -30.14
CA LEU A 75 48.29 -6.45 -31.12
C LEU A 75 47.03 -6.64 -31.97
N LYS A 76 46.68 -7.86 -32.37
CA LYS A 76 45.47 -8.16 -33.13
C LYS A 76 44.22 -7.81 -32.33
N SER A 77 44.16 -8.24 -31.07
CA SER A 77 43.08 -7.87 -30.14
C SER A 77 42.98 -6.36 -29.95
N ARG A 78 44.12 -5.68 -29.75
CA ARG A 78 44.16 -4.21 -29.63
C ARG A 78 43.69 -3.51 -30.90
N ASN A 79 44.02 -4.04 -32.07
CA ASN A 79 43.60 -3.47 -33.35
C ASN A 79 42.09 -3.68 -33.59
N GLU A 80 41.52 -4.81 -33.17
CA GLU A 80 40.08 -5.03 -33.17
C GLU A 80 39.35 -4.05 -32.24
N THR A 81 39.89 -3.80 -31.04
CA THR A 81 39.37 -2.78 -30.13
C THR A 81 39.46 -1.39 -30.74
N LEU A 82 40.60 -1.02 -31.33
CA LEU A 82 40.77 0.27 -32.01
C LEU A 82 39.84 0.41 -33.21
N THR A 83 39.57 -0.67 -33.95
CA THR A 83 38.62 -0.66 -35.07
C THR A 83 37.20 -0.43 -34.58
N LYS A 84 36.79 -1.09 -33.48
CA LYS A 84 35.51 -0.84 -32.81
C LYS A 84 35.40 0.59 -32.31
N TRP A 85 36.47 1.13 -31.71
CA TRP A 85 36.53 2.50 -31.23
C TRP A 85 36.47 3.51 -32.37
N ASN A 86 37.20 3.29 -33.46
CA ASN A 86 37.13 4.13 -34.66
C ASN A 86 35.75 4.07 -35.30
N CYS A 87 35.11 2.90 -35.38
CA CYS A 87 33.74 2.78 -35.87
C CYS A 87 32.78 3.56 -34.96
N ALA A 88 32.89 3.40 -33.63
CA ALA A 88 32.10 4.17 -32.67
C ALA A 88 32.36 5.68 -32.77
N LEU A 89 33.62 6.11 -32.99
CA LEU A 89 33.98 7.51 -33.14
C LEU A 89 33.49 8.09 -34.48
N THR A 90 33.56 7.31 -35.56
CA THR A 90 33.04 7.65 -36.89
C THR A 90 31.53 7.77 -36.85
N MET A 91 30.85 6.82 -36.17
CA MET A 91 29.41 6.89 -35.93
C MET A 91 29.05 8.08 -35.04
N ARG A 92 29.83 8.38 -33.99
CA ARG A 92 29.63 9.59 -33.16
C ARG A 92 29.86 10.88 -33.95
N ALA A 93 30.86 10.92 -34.83
CA ALA A 93 31.15 12.08 -35.68
C ALA A 93 30.04 12.27 -36.74
N ALA A 94 29.55 11.17 -37.33
CA ALA A 94 28.42 11.18 -38.25
C ALA A 94 27.11 11.55 -37.54
N CYS A 95 26.88 11.04 -36.32
CA CYS A 95 25.76 11.44 -35.46
C CYS A 95 25.90 12.89 -35.00
N ALA A 96 27.11 13.40 -34.75
CA ALA A 96 27.36 14.79 -34.38
C ALA A 96 27.21 15.72 -35.58
N SER A 97 27.60 15.32 -36.79
CA SER A 97 27.36 16.09 -38.02
C SER A 97 25.89 16.05 -38.41
N ALA A 98 25.21 14.91 -38.26
CA ALA A 98 23.78 14.77 -38.44
C ALA A 98 23.00 15.55 -37.38
N ALA A 99 23.44 15.53 -36.12
CA ALA A 99 22.89 16.35 -35.04
C ALA A 99 23.14 17.83 -35.31
N LYS A 100 24.33 18.24 -35.79
CA LYS A 100 24.62 19.63 -36.16
C LYS A 100 23.80 20.08 -37.37
N HIS A 101 23.62 19.23 -38.38
CA HIS A 101 22.72 19.49 -39.51
C HIS A 101 21.25 19.51 -39.08
N HIS A 102 20.86 18.66 -38.13
CA HIS A 102 19.53 18.66 -37.55
C HIS A 102 19.31 19.90 -36.68
N THR A 103 20.28 20.32 -35.88
CA THR A 103 20.26 21.57 -35.09
C THR A 103 20.26 22.78 -36.01
N ILE A 104 21.07 22.83 -37.07
CA ILE A 104 21.06 23.92 -38.06
C ILE A 104 19.74 23.94 -38.83
N LYS A 105 19.20 22.79 -39.25
CA LYS A 105 17.88 22.67 -39.90
C LYS A 105 16.76 23.07 -38.93
N LYS A 106 16.85 22.70 -37.65
CA LYS A 106 15.90 23.03 -36.60
C LYS A 106 16.00 24.51 -36.20
N THR A 107 17.18 25.12 -36.15
CA THR A 107 17.34 26.58 -35.94
C THR A 107 16.95 27.38 -37.18
N ARG A 108 17.08 26.84 -38.39
CA ARG A 108 16.65 27.51 -39.62
C ARG A 108 15.14 27.43 -39.82
N ILE A 109 14.51 26.31 -39.44
CA ILE A 109 13.05 26.14 -39.34
C ILE A 109 12.49 27.04 -38.22
N HIS A 110 13.09 27.02 -37.02
CA HIS A 110 12.68 27.90 -35.90
C HIS A 110 13.00 29.39 -36.09
N SER A 111 13.88 29.77 -37.02
CA SER A 111 14.11 31.20 -37.34
C SER A 111 13.13 31.76 -38.37
N THR A 112 12.37 30.90 -39.06
CA THR A 112 11.34 31.30 -40.04
C THR A 112 9.92 30.97 -39.60
N GLU A 113 9.74 30.18 -38.55
CA GLU A 113 8.46 29.97 -37.88
C GLU A 113 8.52 30.72 -36.56
N ALA A 114 7.70 31.78 -36.43
CA ALA A 114 7.27 32.22 -35.11
C ALA A 114 6.81 30.95 -34.37
N THR A 115 7.45 30.61 -33.25
CA THR A 115 7.13 29.42 -32.44
C THR A 115 5.68 29.49 -31.99
N THR A 116 4.78 28.95 -32.80
CA THR A 116 3.51 28.42 -32.35
C THR A 116 3.83 27.14 -31.61
N ASN A 117 3.52 27.11 -30.31
CA ASN A 117 3.68 25.92 -29.50
C ASN A 117 2.68 24.87 -30.02
N LEU A 118 3.13 23.95 -30.88
CA LEU A 118 2.27 22.90 -31.43
C LEU A 118 2.16 21.74 -30.43
N PHE A 119 0.95 21.39 -30.01
CA PHE A 119 0.67 20.23 -29.18
C PHE A 119 -0.17 19.20 -29.94
N ALA A 120 0.41 18.02 -30.18
CA ALA A 120 -0.26 16.94 -30.90
C ALA A 120 -0.94 15.98 -29.92
N LEU A 121 -2.25 15.78 -30.07
CA LEU A 121 -3.00 14.83 -29.24
C LEU A 121 -2.64 13.37 -29.54
N LYS A 122 -2.10 13.12 -30.74
CA LYS A 122 -1.71 11.81 -31.22
C LYS A 122 -0.33 11.84 -31.84
N GLU A 123 0.45 10.80 -31.59
CA GLU A 123 1.69 10.51 -32.29
C GLU A 123 1.52 9.21 -33.06
N LYS A 124 1.76 9.26 -34.38
CA LYS A 124 1.59 8.10 -35.29
C LYS A 124 0.20 7.46 -35.19
N GLY A 125 -0.84 8.27 -34.94
CA GLY A 125 -2.22 7.83 -34.82
C GLY A 125 -2.62 7.28 -33.44
N ILE A 126 -1.67 7.15 -32.51
CA ILE A 126 -1.88 6.67 -31.14
C ILE A 126 -1.96 7.90 -30.21
N PHE A 127 -2.90 7.90 -29.27
CA PHE A 127 -2.95 8.96 -28.26
C PHE A 127 -1.73 8.89 -27.35
N THR A 128 -1.12 10.04 -27.09
CA THR A 128 0.04 10.11 -26.19
C THR A 128 -0.41 9.93 -24.74
N ASP A 129 0.47 9.40 -23.88
CA ASP A 129 0.16 9.21 -22.45
C ASP A 129 -0.24 10.54 -21.79
N THR A 130 0.44 11.63 -22.13
CA THR A 130 0.11 12.99 -21.68
C THR A 130 -1.29 13.41 -22.11
N SER A 131 -1.70 13.12 -23.36
CA SER A 131 -3.05 13.43 -23.84
C SER A 131 -4.10 12.59 -23.13
N CYS A 132 -3.84 11.29 -22.94
CA CYS A 132 -4.72 10.41 -22.18
C CYS A 132 -4.88 10.87 -20.73
N ALA A 133 -3.78 11.22 -20.05
CA ALA A 133 -3.81 11.74 -18.69
C ALA A 133 -4.57 13.07 -18.58
N MET A 134 -4.34 14.01 -19.52
CA MET A 134 -5.09 15.27 -19.58
C MET A 134 -6.59 15.02 -19.74
N VAL A 135 -6.99 14.17 -20.70
CA VAL A 135 -8.40 13.83 -20.93
C VAL A 135 -9.03 13.16 -19.71
N ARG A 136 -8.32 12.22 -19.06
CA ARG A 136 -8.81 11.60 -17.81
C ARG A 136 -9.00 12.65 -16.72
N ASN A 137 -8.04 13.54 -16.49
CA ASN A 137 -8.16 14.57 -15.45
C ASN A 137 -9.30 15.56 -15.74
N MET A 138 -9.50 15.94 -17.01
CA MET A 138 -10.62 16.78 -17.40
C MET A 138 -11.97 16.13 -17.05
N VAL A 139 -12.14 14.84 -17.34
CA VAL A 139 -13.41 14.15 -17.08
C VAL A 139 -13.55 13.78 -15.60
N ALA A 140 -12.57 13.10 -15.03
CA ALA A 140 -12.68 12.50 -13.70
C ALA A 140 -12.43 13.49 -12.55
N THR A 141 -11.56 14.49 -12.75
CA THR A 141 -11.17 15.44 -11.68
C THR A 141 -11.87 16.78 -11.83
N LEU A 142 -12.06 17.26 -13.07
CA LEU A 142 -12.63 18.58 -13.34
C LEU A 142 -14.10 18.53 -13.79
N ASP A 143 -14.70 17.34 -13.84
CA ASP A 143 -16.11 17.10 -14.22
C ASP A 143 -16.48 17.74 -15.58
N VAL A 144 -15.53 17.77 -16.52
CA VAL A 144 -15.79 18.26 -17.87
C VAL A 144 -16.62 17.21 -18.61
N PRO A 145 -17.84 17.54 -19.06
CA PRO A 145 -18.67 16.57 -19.75
C PRO A 145 -18.01 16.17 -21.08
N ILE A 146 -18.15 14.89 -21.45
CA ILE A 146 -17.44 14.27 -22.59
C ILE A 146 -17.58 15.08 -23.90
N TRP A 147 -18.77 15.64 -24.17
CA TRP A 147 -19.02 16.43 -25.37
C TRP A 147 -18.32 17.80 -25.37
N SER A 148 -17.90 18.30 -24.21
CA SER A 148 -17.21 19.59 -24.05
C SER A 148 -15.69 19.46 -23.95
N VAL A 149 -15.14 18.25 -23.91
CA VAL A 149 -13.69 18.03 -23.73
C VAL A 149 -12.88 18.71 -24.83
N ASN A 150 -13.19 18.48 -26.12
CA ASN A 150 -12.46 19.15 -27.21
C ASN A 150 -12.62 20.68 -27.18
N ALA A 151 -13.81 21.18 -26.86
CA ALA A 151 -14.04 22.62 -26.76
C ALA A 151 -13.19 23.23 -25.63
N THR A 152 -13.07 22.53 -24.51
CA THR A 152 -12.24 22.94 -23.37
C THR A 152 -10.76 22.94 -23.73
N ILE A 153 -10.27 21.87 -24.37
CA ILE A 153 -8.88 21.79 -24.86
C ILE A 153 -8.58 22.95 -25.80
N ASN A 154 -9.44 23.21 -26.79
CA ASN A 154 -9.25 24.28 -27.76
C ASN A 154 -9.26 25.66 -27.11
N ALA A 155 -10.20 25.93 -26.20
CA ALA A 155 -10.27 27.20 -25.49
C ALA A 155 -9.03 27.47 -24.62
N MET A 156 -8.52 26.44 -23.92
CA MET A 156 -7.28 26.56 -23.14
C MET A 156 -6.06 26.76 -24.04
N ALA A 157 -6.00 26.05 -25.16
CA ALA A 157 -4.89 26.17 -26.11
C ALA A 157 -4.85 27.55 -26.77
N GLU A 158 -6.00 28.08 -27.18
CA GLU A 158 -6.15 29.44 -27.71
C GLU A 158 -5.66 30.48 -26.70
N ALA A 159 -6.09 30.37 -25.44
CA ALA A 159 -5.66 31.28 -24.37
C ALA A 159 -4.14 31.24 -24.11
N LEU A 160 -3.49 30.10 -24.36
CA LEU A 160 -2.05 29.90 -24.16
C LEU A 160 -1.21 30.11 -25.44
N GLY A 161 -1.83 30.44 -26.58
CA GLY A 161 -1.15 30.54 -27.86
C GLY A 161 -0.55 29.22 -28.35
N VAL A 162 -1.17 28.10 -27.97
CA VAL A 162 -0.79 26.73 -28.35
C VAL A 162 -1.70 26.27 -29.49
N GLU A 163 -1.12 25.75 -30.56
CA GLU A 163 -1.88 25.16 -31.67
C GLU A 163 -2.09 23.67 -31.39
N ILE A 164 -3.34 23.19 -31.44
CA ILE A 164 -3.68 21.78 -31.18
C ILE A 164 -3.80 21.03 -32.50
N THR A 165 -3.05 19.94 -32.64
CA THR A 165 -3.21 19.01 -33.77
C THR A 165 -4.04 17.79 -33.37
N GLY A 166 -5.16 17.60 -34.07
CA GLY A 166 -6.04 16.45 -33.92
C GLY A 166 -7.24 16.70 -33.01
N SER A 167 -7.98 15.64 -32.69
CA SER A 167 -9.12 15.67 -31.78
C SER A 167 -9.34 14.32 -31.11
N VAL A 168 -10.08 14.31 -30.00
CA VAL A 168 -10.45 13.09 -29.27
C VAL A 168 -11.93 12.82 -29.48
N SER A 169 -12.29 11.66 -30.05
CA SER A 169 -13.70 11.30 -30.23
C SER A 169 -14.36 10.98 -28.88
N GLY A 170 -15.68 11.15 -28.76
CA GLY A 170 -16.40 10.76 -27.54
C GLY A 170 -16.24 9.28 -27.17
N HIS A 171 -16.10 8.39 -28.16
CA HIS A 171 -15.79 6.98 -27.92
C HIS A 171 -14.38 6.80 -27.36
N SER A 172 -13.38 7.49 -27.92
CA SER A 172 -11.99 7.45 -27.43
C SER A 172 -11.88 8.02 -26.01
N ILE A 173 -12.59 9.11 -25.70
CA ILE A 173 -12.64 9.68 -24.33
C ILE A 173 -13.16 8.62 -23.35
N ARG A 174 -14.28 7.95 -23.66
CA ARG A 174 -14.82 6.89 -22.81
C ARG A 174 -13.83 5.75 -22.59
N ARG A 175 -13.14 5.32 -23.64
CA ARG A 175 -12.10 4.27 -23.53
C ARG A 175 -10.92 4.72 -22.67
N ILE A 176 -10.41 5.93 -22.89
CA ILE A 176 -9.31 6.51 -22.10
C ILE A 176 -9.67 6.57 -20.62
N VAL A 177 -10.91 6.93 -20.30
CA VAL A 177 -11.42 6.93 -18.91
C VAL A 177 -11.55 5.52 -18.35
N ALA A 178 -12.12 4.58 -19.12
CA ALA A 178 -12.26 3.19 -18.70
C ALA A 178 -10.91 2.50 -18.45
N GLU A 179 -9.94 2.70 -19.35
CA GLU A 179 -8.56 2.23 -19.20
C GLU A 179 -7.91 2.84 -17.94
N GLY A 180 -8.24 4.09 -17.61
CA GLY A 180 -7.84 4.71 -16.35
C GLY A 180 -8.46 4.05 -15.11
N GLY A 181 -9.71 3.58 -15.21
CA GLY A 181 -10.39 2.83 -14.14
C GLY A 181 -9.70 1.49 -13.87
N VAL A 182 -9.41 0.72 -14.92
CA VAL A 182 -8.66 -0.54 -14.83
C VAL A 182 -7.28 -0.32 -14.18
N ALA A 183 -6.57 0.74 -14.58
CA ALA A 183 -5.29 1.08 -13.96
C ALA A 183 -5.43 1.46 -12.48
N ALA A 184 -6.50 2.16 -12.10
CA ALA A 184 -6.76 2.52 -10.71
C ALA A 184 -7.11 1.32 -9.84
N GLU A 185 -7.88 0.35 -10.35
CA GLU A 185 -8.17 -0.92 -9.67
C GLU A 185 -6.88 -1.72 -9.42
N ALA A 186 -6.05 -1.87 -10.46
CA ALA A 186 -4.77 -2.56 -10.33
C ALA A 186 -3.84 -1.85 -9.33
N GLN A 187 -3.77 -0.51 -9.37
CA GLN A 187 -3.00 0.26 -8.39
C GLN A 187 -3.52 0.05 -6.96
N LEU A 188 -4.84 0.05 -6.76
CA LEU A 188 -5.44 -0.17 -5.46
C LEU A 188 -5.07 -1.54 -4.89
N VAL A 189 -5.10 -2.60 -5.71
CA VAL A 189 -4.67 -3.95 -5.31
C VAL A 189 -3.19 -3.99 -4.94
N ASP A 190 -2.32 -3.34 -5.72
CA ASP A 190 -0.89 -3.26 -5.42
C ASP A 190 -0.62 -2.58 -4.07
N GLU A 191 -1.28 -1.44 -3.83
CA GLU A 191 -1.15 -0.67 -2.60
C GLU A 191 -1.72 -1.41 -1.38
N MET A 192 -2.86 -2.11 -1.54
CA MET A 192 -3.40 -3.01 -0.52
C MET A 192 -2.46 -4.18 -0.23
N ASN A 193 -1.72 -4.66 -1.23
CA ASN A 193 -0.78 -5.75 -1.05
C ASN A 193 0.42 -5.34 -0.17
N ILE A 194 0.91 -4.11 -0.31
CA ILE A 194 2.03 -3.61 0.51
C ILE A 194 1.58 -2.96 1.83
N ALA A 195 0.28 -2.74 2.02
CA ALA A 195 -0.26 -2.09 3.22
C ALA A 195 -0.04 -2.90 4.50
N LYS A 196 0.22 -2.19 5.61
CA LYS A 196 0.31 -2.75 6.97
C LYS A 196 -1.05 -3.14 7.54
N GLY A 197 -2.09 -2.44 7.12
CA GLY A 197 -3.46 -2.64 7.58
C GLY A 197 -4.44 -1.90 6.69
N VAL A 198 -5.63 -2.46 6.60
CA VAL A 198 -6.73 -1.97 5.76
C VAL A 198 -7.99 -1.83 6.60
N THR A 199 -8.75 -0.77 6.40
CA THR A 199 -10.11 -0.63 6.91
C THR A 199 -11.08 -0.35 5.78
N LEU A 200 -12.27 -0.91 5.90
CA LEU A 200 -13.32 -0.79 4.89
C LEU A 200 -14.36 0.20 5.37
N SER A 201 -14.92 0.99 4.48
CA SER A 201 -16.09 1.79 4.78
C SER A 201 -17.07 1.75 3.63
N GLY A 202 -18.34 1.94 3.97
CA GLY A 202 -19.38 2.04 2.96
C GLY A 202 -20.49 2.98 3.39
N ASP A 203 -21.05 3.65 2.40
CA ASP A 203 -22.25 4.47 2.57
C ASP A 203 -23.28 4.09 1.50
N ALA A 204 -24.53 3.94 1.93
CA ALA A 204 -25.61 3.47 1.10
C ALA A 204 -26.72 4.51 0.98
N THR A 205 -27.23 4.70 -0.22
CA THR A 205 -28.32 5.63 -0.52
C THR A 205 -29.34 5.00 -1.46
N LEU A 206 -30.59 5.44 -1.34
CA LEU A 206 -31.67 4.99 -2.21
C LEU A 206 -31.91 6.02 -3.30
N HIS A 207 -31.77 5.63 -4.56
CA HIS A 207 -32.15 6.46 -5.71
C HIS A 207 -33.16 5.72 -6.58
N LYS A 208 -34.39 6.28 -6.69
CA LYS A 208 -35.50 5.69 -7.45
C LYS A 208 -35.80 4.22 -7.07
N ASN A 209 -35.84 3.93 -5.77
CA ASN A 209 -36.05 2.59 -5.21
C ASN A 209 -34.94 1.56 -5.54
N ILE A 210 -33.77 2.03 -5.99
CA ILE A 210 -32.58 1.19 -6.16
C ILE A 210 -31.58 1.60 -5.08
N ASN A 211 -31.07 0.62 -4.35
CA ASN A 211 -30.03 0.85 -3.35
C ASN A 211 -28.67 0.93 -4.05
N TYR A 212 -27.92 2.00 -3.79
CA TYR A 212 -26.55 2.17 -4.23
C TYR A 212 -25.66 2.24 -3.00
N GLN A 213 -24.63 1.40 -2.96
CA GLN A 213 -23.64 1.37 -1.91
C GLN A 213 -22.29 1.75 -2.48
N SER A 214 -21.73 2.84 -1.97
CA SER A 214 -20.34 3.21 -2.23
C SER A 214 -19.42 2.45 -1.28
N HIS A 215 -18.28 2.00 -1.79
CA HIS A 215 -17.25 1.32 -1.02
C HIS A 215 -15.97 2.12 -1.07
N HIS A 216 -15.32 2.24 0.08
CA HIS A 216 -14.03 2.88 0.19
C HIS A 216 -13.10 1.99 1.01
N ILE A 217 -11.82 2.03 0.64
CA ILE A 217 -10.77 1.26 1.28
C ILE A 217 -9.75 2.27 1.79
N THR A 218 -9.51 2.23 3.10
CA THR A 218 -8.48 3.03 3.74
C THR A 218 -7.33 2.13 4.14
N TYR A 219 -6.10 2.48 3.77
CA TYR A 219 -4.93 1.67 4.06
C TYR A 219 -3.76 2.54 4.52
N SER A 220 -2.80 1.90 5.17
CA SER A 220 -1.56 2.54 5.61
C SER A 220 -0.36 1.81 5.01
N LEU A 221 0.42 2.55 4.23
CA LEU A 221 1.64 2.08 3.59
C LEU A 221 2.80 1.96 4.61
N PRO A 222 3.86 1.20 4.29
CA PRO A 222 4.97 0.99 5.21
C PRO A 222 5.70 2.27 5.64
N ASP A 223 5.73 3.28 4.77
CA ASP A 223 6.33 4.60 4.98
C ASP A 223 5.50 5.52 5.91
N GLY A 224 4.32 5.08 6.34
CA GLY A 224 3.42 5.83 7.21
C GLY A 224 2.40 6.69 6.46
N HIS A 225 2.42 6.72 5.12
CA HIS A 225 1.35 7.35 4.35
C HIS A 225 0.06 6.55 4.48
N ALA A 226 -1.04 7.25 4.79
CA ALA A 226 -2.38 6.70 4.80
C ALA A 226 -3.20 7.33 3.68
N ALA A 227 -3.99 6.52 2.98
CA ALA A 227 -4.85 6.97 1.91
C ALA A 227 -6.21 6.28 2.01
N THR A 228 -7.25 6.97 1.55
CA THR A 228 -8.59 6.41 1.37
C THR A 228 -8.90 6.47 -0.11
N GLN A 229 -9.15 5.32 -0.72
CA GLN A 229 -9.50 5.20 -2.12
C GLN A 229 -10.95 4.74 -2.25
N PHE A 230 -11.59 5.19 -3.32
CA PHE A 230 -12.89 4.70 -3.73
C PHE A 230 -12.73 3.36 -4.44
N ALA A 231 -13.42 2.34 -3.95
CA ALA A 231 -13.32 0.96 -4.46
C ALA A 231 -14.49 0.57 -5.38
N GLY A 232 -15.51 1.43 -5.49
CA GLY A 232 -16.62 1.20 -6.41
C GLY A 232 -17.99 1.55 -5.83
N ILE A 233 -19.00 1.52 -6.72
CA ILE A 233 -20.41 1.57 -6.35
C ILE A 233 -21.05 0.26 -6.76
N LEU A 234 -21.66 -0.41 -5.79
CA LEU A 234 -22.50 -1.57 -6.01
C LEU A 234 -23.96 -1.17 -5.91
N HIS A 235 -24.82 -1.90 -6.62
CA HIS A 235 -26.25 -1.83 -6.41
C HIS A 235 -26.72 -3.21 -5.98
N GLU A 236 -27.51 -3.25 -4.92
CA GLU A 236 -27.96 -4.51 -4.35
C GLU A 236 -29.43 -4.72 -4.65
N VAL A 237 -29.76 -5.97 -4.96
CA VAL A 237 -31.15 -6.40 -5.21
C VAL A 237 -32.01 -6.22 -3.95
N ASN A 238 -31.41 -6.30 -2.76
CA ASN A 238 -32.08 -6.10 -1.47
C ASN A 238 -31.08 -5.64 -0.39
N HIS A 239 -31.60 -5.12 0.74
CA HIS A 239 -30.80 -4.62 1.87
C HIS A 239 -30.43 -5.70 2.93
N LYS A 240 -30.31 -6.98 2.56
CA LYS A 240 -29.91 -8.02 3.51
C LYS A 240 -28.39 -8.08 3.62
N SER A 241 -27.92 -8.31 4.85
CA SER A 241 -26.49 -8.44 5.19
C SER A 241 -25.75 -9.49 4.35
N GLU A 242 -26.40 -10.58 3.98
CA GLU A 242 -25.83 -11.64 3.14
C GLU A 242 -25.62 -11.18 1.71
N THR A 243 -26.60 -10.46 1.14
CA THR A 243 -26.50 -9.89 -0.21
C THR A 243 -25.43 -8.81 -0.26
N GLN A 244 -25.32 -8.01 0.81
CA GLN A 244 -24.23 -7.04 1.00
C GLN A 244 -22.86 -7.68 1.04
N LEU A 245 -22.71 -8.72 1.85
CA LEU A 245 -21.43 -9.43 1.94
C LEU A 245 -21.05 -10.01 0.57
N GLN A 246 -21.99 -10.65 -0.12
CA GLN A 246 -21.70 -11.24 -1.43
C GLN A 246 -21.32 -10.17 -2.46
N GLY A 247 -21.98 -9.01 -2.46
CA GLY A 247 -21.59 -7.88 -3.29
C GLY A 247 -20.15 -7.42 -3.00
N GLN A 248 -19.79 -7.30 -1.72
CA GLN A 248 -18.42 -6.95 -1.33
C GLN A 248 -17.40 -8.01 -1.75
N LYS A 249 -17.71 -9.31 -1.60
CA LYS A 249 -16.85 -10.40 -2.07
C LYS A 249 -16.56 -10.26 -3.55
N SER A 250 -17.60 -10.21 -4.37
CA SER A 250 -17.47 -10.13 -5.82
C SER A 250 -16.73 -8.87 -6.26
N CYS A 251 -17.00 -7.71 -5.63
CA CYS A 251 -16.26 -6.48 -5.92
C CYS A 251 -14.75 -6.60 -5.65
N ILE A 252 -14.37 -7.28 -4.57
CA ILE A 252 -12.96 -7.48 -4.22
C ILE A 252 -12.33 -8.52 -5.17
N GLU A 253 -13.03 -9.62 -5.45
CA GLU A 253 -12.60 -10.66 -6.39
C GLU A 253 -12.38 -10.06 -7.78
N ASP A 254 -13.33 -9.27 -8.30
CA ASP A 254 -13.22 -8.59 -9.59
C ASP A 254 -11.98 -7.68 -9.67
N MET A 255 -11.67 -6.94 -8.59
CA MET A 255 -10.45 -6.11 -8.53
C MET A 255 -9.17 -6.95 -8.60
N TYR A 256 -9.15 -8.10 -7.92
CA TYR A 256 -8.02 -9.03 -7.93
C TYR A 256 -7.86 -9.72 -9.28
N ASP A 257 -8.96 -10.11 -9.93
CA ASP A 257 -8.95 -10.66 -11.29
C ASP A 257 -8.40 -9.64 -12.28
N THR A 258 -8.88 -8.39 -12.24
CA THR A 258 -8.34 -7.29 -13.05
C THR A 258 -6.84 -7.11 -12.82
N TYR A 259 -6.39 -7.11 -11.56
CA TYR A 259 -4.95 -7.01 -11.25
C TYR A 259 -4.16 -8.19 -11.83
N ASN A 260 -4.65 -9.42 -11.63
CA ASN A 260 -3.96 -10.63 -12.05
C ASN A 260 -3.87 -10.75 -13.58
N ASP A 261 -4.90 -10.30 -14.29
CA ASP A 261 -4.92 -10.24 -15.75
C ASP A 261 -3.93 -9.20 -16.31
N VAL A 262 -3.86 -8.02 -15.69
CA VAL A 262 -3.05 -6.89 -16.19
C VAL A 262 -1.59 -6.97 -15.73
N VAL A 263 -1.38 -7.29 -14.45
CA VAL A 263 -0.07 -7.22 -13.76
C VAL A 263 0.43 -8.60 -13.35
N GLY A 264 -0.47 -9.54 -13.02
CA GLY A 264 -0.13 -10.84 -12.43
C GLY A 264 0.83 -11.70 -13.27
N SER A 265 0.79 -11.58 -14.60
CA SER A 265 1.75 -12.25 -15.49
C SER A 265 3.20 -11.77 -15.33
N THR A 266 3.40 -10.55 -14.81
CA THR A 266 4.72 -9.92 -14.64
C THR A 266 5.19 -9.86 -13.19
N ALA A 267 4.29 -9.62 -12.23
CA ALA A 267 4.62 -9.48 -10.81
C ALA A 267 4.28 -10.73 -9.97
N GLY A 268 3.59 -11.71 -10.55
CA GLY A 268 3.00 -12.84 -9.84
C GLY A 268 1.54 -12.57 -9.49
N ALA A 269 0.70 -13.59 -9.61
CA ALA A 269 -0.71 -13.49 -9.24
C ALA A 269 -0.84 -13.34 -7.72
N LEU A 270 -1.74 -12.46 -7.29
CA LEU A 270 -2.07 -12.23 -5.89
C LEU A 270 -3.35 -12.97 -5.51
N ASP A 271 -3.37 -13.42 -4.26
CA ASP A 271 -4.51 -14.10 -3.66
C ASP A 271 -5.33 -13.10 -2.83
N VAL A 272 -6.65 -13.07 -3.06
CA VAL A 272 -7.59 -12.23 -2.32
C VAL A 272 -7.56 -12.50 -0.80
N ARG A 273 -7.22 -13.72 -0.39
CA ARG A 273 -7.14 -14.14 1.01
C ARG A 273 -6.04 -13.38 1.76
N ASP A 274 -4.97 -12.96 1.08
CA ASP A 274 -3.92 -12.13 1.68
C ASP A 274 -4.42 -10.74 2.07
N PHE A 275 -5.35 -10.16 1.29
CA PHE A 275 -5.98 -8.91 1.66
C PHE A 275 -6.84 -9.04 2.92
N LEU A 276 -7.62 -10.11 3.04
CA LEU A 276 -8.48 -10.32 4.21
C LEU A 276 -7.68 -10.38 5.52
N SER A 277 -6.46 -10.93 5.49
CA SER A 277 -5.56 -10.95 6.64
C SER A 277 -5.14 -9.52 7.12
N LYS A 278 -5.11 -8.56 6.18
CA LYS A 278 -4.76 -7.16 6.42
C LYS A 278 -5.95 -6.31 6.83
N VAL A 279 -7.19 -6.76 6.61
CA VAL A 279 -8.38 -6.04 7.05
C VAL A 279 -8.46 -6.03 8.58
N LYS A 280 -8.36 -4.83 9.17
CA LYS A 280 -8.37 -4.59 10.62
C LYS A 280 -9.67 -3.97 11.12
N GLY A 281 -10.57 -3.57 10.23
CA GLY A 281 -11.85 -3.04 10.66
C GLY A 281 -12.77 -2.56 9.56
N MET A 282 -13.98 -2.22 9.96
CA MET A 282 -15.04 -1.78 9.07
C MET A 282 -15.85 -0.64 9.70
N LEU A 283 -16.14 0.38 8.91
CA LEU A 283 -17.00 1.52 9.25
C LEU A 283 -18.32 1.38 8.48
N THR A 284 -19.40 1.13 9.21
CA THR A 284 -20.76 1.02 8.64
C THR A 284 -21.76 1.83 9.45
N ASN A 285 -23.01 1.91 9.00
CA ASN A 285 -24.06 2.49 9.83
C ASN A 285 -24.37 1.57 11.06
N HIS A 286 -25.16 2.06 12.02
CA HIS A 286 -25.46 1.34 13.27
C HIS A 286 -26.66 0.38 13.20
N VAL A 287 -27.26 0.18 12.03
CA VAL A 287 -28.48 -0.62 11.88
C VAL A 287 -28.15 -2.13 12.03
N GLU A 288 -29.12 -2.92 12.49
CA GLU A 288 -28.92 -4.35 12.81
C GLU A 288 -28.45 -5.19 11.62
N ASP A 289 -28.90 -4.88 10.42
CA ASP A 289 -28.41 -5.48 9.18
C ASP A 289 -26.92 -5.18 8.97
N GLN A 290 -26.44 -3.98 9.28
CA GLN A 290 -25.01 -3.65 9.19
C GLN A 290 -24.18 -4.31 10.28
N LYS A 291 -24.72 -4.48 11.49
CA LYS A 291 -24.07 -5.28 12.55
C LYS A 291 -23.92 -6.73 12.12
N LYS A 292 -24.96 -7.31 11.53
CA LYS A 292 -24.93 -8.66 10.99
C LYS A 292 -23.94 -8.77 9.83
N LEU A 293 -23.86 -7.77 8.94
CA LEU A 293 -22.87 -7.72 7.86
C LEU A 293 -21.45 -7.77 8.43
N VAL A 294 -21.15 -6.93 9.41
CA VAL A 294 -19.84 -6.90 10.10
C VAL A 294 -19.49 -8.25 10.72
N TRP A 295 -20.47 -8.91 11.37
CA TRP A 295 -20.28 -10.24 11.93
C TRP A 295 -19.99 -11.29 10.84
N LEU A 296 -20.77 -11.29 9.75
CA LEU A 296 -20.56 -12.18 8.61
C LEU A 296 -19.19 -11.95 7.95
N PHE A 297 -18.78 -10.69 7.80
CA PHE A 297 -17.46 -10.33 7.25
C PHE A 297 -16.33 -10.82 8.17
N THR A 298 -16.48 -10.65 9.49
CA THR A 298 -15.50 -11.15 10.47
C THR A 298 -15.36 -12.66 10.37
N LYS A 299 -16.47 -13.38 10.22
CA LYS A 299 -16.47 -14.84 10.01
C LYS A 299 -15.78 -15.23 8.71
N TRP A 300 -16.05 -14.51 7.62
CA TRP A 300 -15.37 -14.74 6.35
C TRP A 300 -13.85 -14.54 6.47
N LYS A 301 -13.42 -13.42 7.08
CA LYS A 301 -12.00 -13.15 7.36
C LYS A 301 -11.35 -14.28 8.16
N GLN A 302 -12.00 -14.72 9.24
CA GLN A 302 -11.50 -15.82 10.07
C GLN A 302 -11.36 -17.11 9.25
N SER A 303 -12.40 -17.47 8.49
CA SER A 303 -12.41 -18.68 7.66
C SER A 303 -11.26 -18.71 6.66
N CYS A 304 -11.04 -17.62 5.92
CA CYS A 304 -9.95 -17.54 4.95
C CYS A 304 -8.57 -17.57 5.61
N GLU A 305 -8.41 -16.96 6.79
CA GLU A 305 -7.14 -17.05 7.53
C GLU A 305 -6.86 -18.49 7.97
N ARG A 306 -7.87 -19.20 8.50
CA ARG A 306 -7.72 -20.61 8.88
C ARG A 306 -7.42 -21.47 7.68
N GLU A 307 -8.11 -21.27 6.57
CA GLU A 307 -7.85 -21.99 5.32
C GLU A 307 -6.39 -21.85 4.86
N VAL A 308 -5.90 -20.61 4.71
CA VAL A 308 -4.51 -20.35 4.28
C VAL A 308 -3.48 -20.92 5.29
N ARG A 309 -3.80 -20.85 6.58
CA ARG A 309 -2.96 -21.47 7.62
C ARG A 309 -2.96 -22.99 7.50
N GLY A 310 -4.09 -23.60 7.21
CA GLY A 310 -4.24 -25.02 6.93
C GLY A 310 -3.43 -25.46 5.73
N GLU A 311 -3.48 -24.69 4.63
CA GLU A 311 -2.66 -24.95 3.44
C GLU A 311 -1.16 -24.96 3.77
N ARG A 312 -0.70 -23.95 4.51
CA ARG A 312 0.70 -23.85 4.93
C ARG A 312 1.11 -25.01 5.83
N ALA A 313 0.22 -25.45 6.72
CA ALA A 313 0.48 -26.59 7.60
C ALA A 313 0.46 -27.92 6.85
N LEU A 314 -0.44 -28.09 5.89
CA LEU A 314 -0.52 -29.30 5.07
C LEU A 314 0.77 -29.51 4.26
N VAL A 315 1.36 -28.42 3.73
CA VAL A 315 2.64 -28.47 2.98
C VAL A 315 3.82 -28.89 3.85
N THR A 316 3.77 -28.68 5.17
CA THR A 316 4.86 -29.06 6.09
C THR A 316 4.70 -30.46 6.67
N LEU A 317 3.55 -31.11 6.49
CA LEU A 317 3.32 -32.47 6.97
C LEU A 317 4.09 -33.51 6.14
N PRO A 318 4.50 -34.63 6.77
CA PRO A 318 5.01 -35.79 6.05
C PRO A 318 4.03 -36.26 4.97
N PRO A 319 4.49 -36.70 3.78
CA PRO A 319 3.62 -37.17 2.72
C PRO A 319 2.64 -38.28 3.15
N ASP A 320 3.09 -39.18 4.04
CA ASP A 320 2.25 -40.27 4.55
C ASP A 320 1.08 -39.75 5.39
N ASP A 321 1.30 -38.70 6.20
CA ASP A 321 0.25 -38.07 7.00
C ASP A 321 -0.75 -37.33 6.11
N VAL A 322 -0.27 -36.66 5.05
CA VAL A 322 -1.14 -35.99 4.07
C VAL A 322 -2.03 -37.01 3.36
N VAL A 323 -1.46 -38.15 2.92
CA VAL A 323 -2.24 -39.22 2.29
C VAL A 323 -3.28 -39.78 3.24
N HIS A 324 -2.94 -39.97 4.52
CA HIS A 324 -3.89 -40.44 5.53
C HIS A 324 -5.06 -39.47 5.71
N LEU A 325 -4.79 -38.17 5.85
CA LEU A 325 -5.84 -37.15 6.00
C LEU A 325 -6.76 -37.08 4.78
N LEU A 326 -6.20 -37.12 3.57
CA LEU A 326 -6.99 -37.11 2.33
C LEU A 326 -7.82 -38.39 2.18
N TRP A 327 -7.29 -39.54 2.61
CA TRP A 327 -8.02 -40.80 2.64
C TRP A 327 -9.22 -40.72 3.59
N GLU A 328 -9.01 -40.30 4.85
CA GLU A 328 -10.08 -40.15 5.84
C GLU A 328 -11.17 -39.18 5.36
N MET A 329 -10.75 -38.05 4.76
CA MET A 329 -11.67 -37.09 4.17
C MET A 329 -12.52 -37.72 3.05
N THR A 330 -11.89 -38.46 2.13
CA THR A 330 -12.57 -39.11 1.00
C THR A 330 -13.53 -40.21 1.49
N GLU A 331 -13.11 -40.99 2.47
CA GLU A 331 -13.95 -42.03 3.09
C GLU A 331 -15.18 -41.42 3.77
N SER A 332 -15.02 -40.35 4.56
CA SER A 332 -16.14 -39.64 5.18
C SER A 332 -17.13 -39.12 4.15
N LEU A 333 -16.61 -38.49 3.09
CA LEU A 333 -17.39 -37.91 2.02
C LEU A 333 -18.20 -38.96 1.23
N ILE A 334 -17.59 -40.11 0.91
CA ILE A 334 -18.27 -41.24 0.28
C ILE A 334 -19.38 -41.78 1.20
N ASN A 335 -19.11 -41.88 2.51
CA ASN A 335 -20.11 -42.35 3.47
C ASN A 335 -21.30 -41.39 3.60
N GLU A 336 -21.07 -40.07 3.60
CA GLU A 336 -22.12 -39.04 3.70
C GLU A 336 -23.11 -39.08 2.54
N VAL A 337 -22.67 -39.44 1.33
CA VAL A 337 -23.54 -39.56 0.15
C VAL A 337 -24.21 -40.93 0.02
N GLY A 338 -24.06 -41.81 1.02
CA GLY A 338 -24.67 -43.14 1.05
C GLY A 338 -23.75 -44.27 0.58
N GLY A 339 -22.44 -44.09 0.70
CA GLY A 339 -21.43 -45.07 0.28
C GLY A 339 -21.06 -44.94 -1.19
N ILE A 340 -20.29 -45.92 -1.69
CA ILE A 340 -19.77 -45.90 -3.06
C ILE A 340 -20.89 -45.84 -4.12
N ASP A 341 -22.02 -46.52 -3.87
CA ASP A 341 -23.18 -46.49 -4.76
C ASP A 341 -23.84 -45.10 -4.84
N GLY A 342 -23.76 -44.33 -3.75
CA GLY A 342 -24.24 -42.95 -3.70
C GLY A 342 -23.29 -42.01 -4.43
N TRP A 343 -21.99 -42.19 -4.22
CA TRP A 343 -20.93 -41.44 -4.89
C TRP A 343 -20.96 -41.62 -6.42
N ASP A 344 -21.07 -42.87 -6.89
CA ASP A 344 -21.07 -43.19 -8.32
C ASP A 344 -22.33 -42.70 -9.05
N ARG A 345 -23.39 -42.34 -8.32
CA ARG A 345 -24.61 -41.73 -8.89
C ARG A 345 -24.49 -40.22 -9.07
N LEU A 346 -23.57 -39.56 -8.38
CA LEU A 346 -23.33 -38.13 -8.54
C LEU A 346 -22.71 -37.86 -9.91
N GLY A 347 -23.11 -36.74 -10.53
CA GLY A 347 -22.43 -36.25 -11.72
C GLY A 347 -20.97 -35.87 -11.41
N ILE A 348 -20.11 -35.84 -12.42
CA ILE A 348 -18.69 -35.46 -12.27
C ILE A 348 -18.56 -34.07 -11.61
N ASP A 349 -19.40 -33.11 -12.02
CA ASP A 349 -19.39 -31.76 -11.47
C ASP A 349 -19.83 -31.74 -9.99
N GLU A 350 -20.77 -32.61 -9.61
CA GLU A 350 -21.24 -32.74 -8.22
C GLU A 350 -20.17 -33.39 -7.35
N GLN A 351 -19.52 -34.46 -7.83
CA GLN A 351 -18.38 -35.09 -7.17
C GLN A 351 -17.24 -34.08 -6.95
N GLN A 352 -16.90 -33.31 -7.99
CA GLN A 352 -15.86 -32.28 -7.90
C GLN A 352 -16.23 -31.19 -6.88
N SER A 353 -17.49 -30.75 -6.85
CA SER A 353 -17.99 -29.77 -5.87
C SER A 353 -17.94 -30.30 -4.44
N CYS A 354 -18.42 -31.53 -4.22
CA CYS A 354 -18.34 -32.22 -2.93
C CYS A 354 -16.89 -32.33 -2.45
N TYR A 355 -15.99 -32.82 -3.30
CA TYR A 355 -14.57 -32.96 -2.96
C TYR A 355 -13.92 -31.60 -2.64
N SER A 356 -14.19 -30.58 -3.45
CA SER A 356 -13.63 -29.24 -3.23
C SER A 356 -14.10 -28.63 -1.89
N ASN A 357 -15.37 -28.82 -1.54
CA ASN A 357 -15.92 -28.38 -0.25
C ASN A 357 -15.31 -29.14 0.94
N ALA A 358 -15.17 -30.46 0.84
CA ALA A 358 -14.54 -31.25 1.90
C ALA A 358 -13.07 -30.92 2.08
N HIS A 359 -12.34 -30.72 0.98
CA HIS A 359 -10.95 -30.28 1.00
C HIS A 359 -10.82 -28.90 1.66
N HIS A 360 -11.67 -27.94 1.30
CA HIS A 360 -11.72 -26.64 1.98
C HIS A 360 -11.98 -26.78 3.49
N ASN A 361 -12.95 -27.61 3.88
CA ASN A 361 -13.25 -27.83 5.30
C ASN A 361 -12.08 -28.48 6.06
N LEU A 362 -11.40 -29.45 5.44
CA LEU A 362 -10.19 -30.08 6.00
C LEU A 362 -9.10 -29.03 6.24
N LEU A 363 -8.84 -28.15 5.26
CA LEU A 363 -7.86 -27.06 5.40
C LEU A 363 -8.25 -26.11 6.54
N VAL A 364 -9.51 -25.70 6.61
CA VAL A 364 -10.00 -24.84 7.70
C VAL A 364 -9.84 -25.53 9.07
N GLN A 365 -10.08 -26.84 9.17
CA GLN A 365 -9.90 -27.60 10.41
C GLN A 365 -8.43 -27.63 10.84
N ILE A 366 -7.52 -28.03 9.95
CA ILE A 366 -6.07 -28.07 10.21
C ILE A 366 -5.60 -26.66 10.63
N GLY A 367 -6.06 -25.63 9.93
CA GLY A 367 -5.76 -24.24 10.24
C GLY A 367 -6.29 -23.81 11.61
N GLN A 368 -7.48 -24.27 11.99
CA GLN A 368 -8.09 -23.99 13.29
C GLN A 368 -7.33 -24.67 14.43
N GLU A 369 -6.81 -25.88 14.23
CA GLU A 369 -5.95 -26.56 15.20
C GLU A 369 -4.61 -25.83 15.38
N GLN A 370 -3.98 -25.44 14.27
CA GLN A 370 -2.76 -24.64 14.26
C GLN A 370 -2.97 -23.28 14.94
N PHE A 371 -4.06 -22.59 14.62
CA PHE A 371 -4.43 -21.35 15.30
C PHE A 371 -4.65 -21.58 16.80
N GLY A 372 -5.32 -22.66 17.17
CA GLY A 372 -5.56 -23.06 18.56
C GLY A 372 -4.27 -23.26 19.36
N SER A 373 -3.18 -23.67 18.72
CA SER A 373 -1.87 -23.84 19.36
C SER A 373 -1.12 -22.53 19.66
N LEU A 374 -1.53 -21.41 19.05
CA LEU A 374 -0.84 -20.12 19.21
C LEU A 374 -1.02 -19.49 20.59
N PRO A 375 -0.07 -18.65 21.04
CA PRO A 375 -0.25 -17.77 22.19
C PRO A 375 -1.45 -16.83 22.01
N GLN A 376 -2.10 -16.46 23.11
CA GLN A 376 -3.28 -15.58 23.05
C GLN A 376 -2.99 -14.24 22.39
N SER A 377 -1.81 -13.65 22.63
CA SER A 377 -1.40 -12.38 22.01
C SER A 377 -1.35 -12.45 20.48
N GLU A 378 -0.94 -13.58 19.91
CA GLU A 378 -0.92 -13.76 18.46
C GLU A 378 -2.32 -13.98 17.91
N LYS A 379 -3.15 -14.78 18.61
CA LYS A 379 -4.55 -14.98 18.27
C LYS A 379 -5.30 -13.66 18.21
N ASP A 380 -5.09 -12.79 19.20
CA ASP A 380 -5.73 -11.48 19.28
C ASP A 380 -5.32 -10.58 18.10
N VAL A 381 -4.05 -10.61 17.67
CA VAL A 381 -3.56 -9.84 16.52
C VAL A 381 -4.11 -10.38 15.20
N ILE A 382 -4.17 -11.70 15.05
CA ILE A 382 -4.68 -12.37 13.86
C ILE A 382 -6.17 -12.08 13.69
N ASP A 383 -6.96 -12.27 14.75
CA ASP A 383 -8.41 -12.09 14.73
C ASP A 383 -8.83 -10.63 14.98
N PHE A 384 -7.88 -9.71 15.16
CA PHE A 384 -8.16 -8.29 15.38
C PHE A 384 -9.08 -7.73 14.29
N PHE A 385 -10.23 -7.22 14.73
CA PHE A 385 -11.19 -6.56 13.86
C PHE A 385 -11.98 -5.53 14.67
N VAL A 386 -11.92 -4.27 14.24
CA VAL A 386 -12.66 -3.17 14.87
C VAL A 386 -13.84 -2.78 14.02
N TRP A 387 -15.02 -2.72 14.63
CA TRP A 387 -16.18 -2.10 14.03
C TRP A 387 -16.42 -0.72 14.61
N ALA A 388 -16.56 0.26 13.73
CA ALA A 388 -17.04 1.59 14.09
C ALA A 388 -18.39 1.82 13.39
N GLY A 389 -19.38 2.28 14.16
CA GLY A 389 -20.66 2.71 13.60
C GLY A 389 -20.69 4.20 13.27
N CYS A 390 -21.53 4.58 12.30
CA CYS A 390 -21.71 5.96 11.85
C CYS A 390 -22.02 6.92 13.02
N CYS A 391 -21.22 8.00 13.13
CA CYS A 391 -21.36 9.01 14.19
C CYS A 391 -22.55 9.96 13.99
N MET A 392 -23.02 10.19 12.75
CA MET A 392 -24.07 11.18 12.47
C MET A 392 -25.43 10.78 13.07
N HIS A 393 -25.77 9.48 13.04
CA HIS A 393 -26.98 8.98 13.71
C HIS A 393 -26.89 9.03 15.25
N LYS A 394 -25.72 9.30 15.84
CA LYS A 394 -25.59 9.51 17.30
C LYS A 394 -26.26 10.80 17.74
N GLU A 395 -26.30 11.84 16.90
CA GLU A 395 -27.01 13.09 17.24
C GLU A 395 -28.52 12.84 17.33
N LEU A 396 -29.09 12.12 16.36
CA LEU A 396 -30.50 11.69 16.38
C LEU A 396 -30.80 10.72 17.53
N ASN A 397 -29.90 9.77 17.81
CA ASN A 397 -30.05 8.87 18.95
C ASN A 397 -29.92 9.59 20.30
N THR A 398 -29.14 10.66 20.38
CA THR A 398 -29.07 11.51 21.58
C THR A 398 -30.39 12.23 21.80
N ALA A 399 -31.00 12.78 20.75
CA ALA A 399 -32.34 13.36 20.84
C ALA A 399 -33.40 12.33 21.24
N LYS A 400 -33.35 11.11 20.65
CA LYS A 400 -34.23 10.00 21.01
C LYS A 400 -34.05 9.58 22.48
N GLY A 401 -32.80 9.40 22.92
CA GLY A 401 -32.47 9.07 24.30
C GLY A 401 -32.89 10.15 25.29
N GLY A 402 -32.68 11.43 24.94
CA GLY A 402 -33.15 12.58 25.71
C GLY A 402 -34.67 12.59 25.85
N ASN A 403 -35.40 12.35 24.77
CA ASN A 403 -36.86 12.24 24.80
C ASN A 403 -37.33 11.07 25.68
N SER A 404 -36.71 9.89 25.55
CA SER A 404 -37.01 8.72 26.39
C SER A 404 -36.75 9.00 27.88
N ARG A 405 -35.62 9.63 28.21
CA ARG A 405 -35.30 10.01 29.60
C ARG A 405 -36.23 11.08 30.13
N MET A 406 -36.65 12.03 29.31
CA MET A 406 -37.63 13.06 29.69
C MET A 406 -39.02 12.45 29.96
N HIS A 407 -39.46 11.50 29.12
CA HIS A 407 -40.67 10.73 29.36
C HIS A 407 -40.62 9.93 30.67
N ALA A 408 -39.50 9.24 30.92
CA ALA A 408 -39.29 8.51 32.17
C ALA A 408 -39.30 9.45 33.39
N TRP A 409 -38.62 10.60 33.28
CA TRP A 409 -38.53 11.59 34.35
C TRP A 409 -39.91 12.08 34.83
N TRP A 410 -40.86 12.34 33.93
CA TRP A 410 -42.23 12.72 34.32
C TRP A 410 -42.91 11.64 35.15
N ILE A 411 -42.78 10.37 34.75
CA ILE A 411 -43.34 9.22 35.47
C ILE A 411 -42.67 9.07 36.83
N ASP A 412 -41.34 9.03 36.84
CA ASP A 412 -40.52 8.78 38.04
C ASP A 412 -40.70 9.87 39.11
N ASN A 413 -40.96 11.12 38.69
CA ASN A 413 -41.16 12.25 39.58
C ASN A 413 -42.64 12.56 39.84
N SER A 414 -43.57 11.75 39.33
CA SER A 414 -45.01 11.98 39.45
C SER A 414 -45.45 13.38 38.98
N VAL A 415 -44.79 13.91 37.95
CA VAL A 415 -45.11 15.19 37.32
C VAL A 415 -45.97 14.91 36.10
N GLU A 416 -47.04 15.69 35.91
CA GLU A 416 -47.89 15.56 34.72
C GLU A 416 -47.08 15.85 33.45
N GLY A 417 -46.94 14.83 32.60
CA GLY A 417 -46.27 14.96 31.31
C GLY A 417 -47.15 15.65 30.25
N PRO A 418 -46.62 15.88 29.04
CA PRO A 418 -47.37 16.42 27.93
C PRO A 418 -48.56 15.54 27.57
N VAL A 419 -49.65 16.21 27.20
CA VAL A 419 -50.89 15.56 26.76
C VAL A 419 -50.60 14.61 25.59
N LEU A 420 -51.00 13.35 25.76
CA LEU A 420 -50.96 12.35 24.70
C LEU A 420 -51.98 12.71 23.62
N LEU A 421 -51.50 12.82 22.38
CA LEU A 421 -52.33 13.12 21.22
C LEU A 421 -52.55 11.83 20.42
N MET A 422 -53.52 11.06 20.90
CA MET A 422 -53.90 9.78 20.31
C MET A 422 -54.57 9.97 18.93
N ASN A 423 -54.27 9.08 17.99
CA ASN A 423 -55.04 9.02 16.73
C ASN A 423 -56.45 8.45 17.00
N LYS A 424 -57.37 8.54 16.04
CA LYS A 424 -58.78 8.12 16.24
C LYS A 424 -58.90 6.66 16.71
N ASP A 425 -58.10 5.76 16.15
CA ASP A 425 -58.12 4.34 16.51
C ASP A 425 -57.61 4.12 17.94
N ASN A 426 -56.54 4.82 18.34
CA ASN A 426 -56.02 4.78 19.69
C ASN A 426 -56.98 5.44 20.70
N VAL A 427 -57.70 6.51 20.32
CA VAL A 427 -58.76 7.09 21.15
C VAL A 427 -59.87 6.06 21.40
N ALA A 428 -60.33 5.40 20.33
CA ALA A 428 -61.35 4.35 20.43
C ALA A 428 -60.85 3.17 21.30
N ALA A 429 -59.62 2.72 21.08
CA ALA A 429 -58.99 1.64 21.85
C ALA A 429 -58.72 2.02 23.32
N SER A 430 -58.37 3.27 23.60
CA SER A 430 -58.14 3.76 24.97
C SER A 430 -59.42 3.86 25.81
N SER A 431 -60.55 4.07 25.11
CA SER A 431 -61.89 4.12 25.69
C SER A 431 -62.48 2.71 25.91
N ALA A 432 -61.90 1.69 25.27
CA ALA A 432 -62.35 0.30 25.33
C ALA A 432 -61.81 -0.44 26.58
N GLY A 433 -62.41 -0.20 27.75
CA GLY A 433 -62.29 -1.03 28.96
C GLY A 433 -60.86 -1.40 29.43
N SER A 434 -60.73 -2.42 30.28
CA SER A 434 -59.42 -2.98 30.70
C SER A 434 -58.99 -4.08 29.73
N SER A 435 -58.29 -3.71 28.67
CA SER A 435 -57.84 -4.64 27.64
C SER A 435 -56.41 -4.31 27.17
N THR A 436 -55.65 -5.31 26.71
CA THR A 436 -54.31 -5.16 26.10
C THR A 436 -54.28 -4.06 25.01
N PRO A 437 -55.32 -3.88 24.18
CA PRO A 437 -55.45 -2.73 23.27
C PRO A 437 -55.36 -1.35 23.93
N LYS A 438 -55.92 -1.15 25.13
CA LYS A 438 -55.84 0.13 25.84
C LYS A 438 -54.42 0.44 26.27
N GLN A 439 -53.72 -0.53 26.85
CA GLN A 439 -52.31 -0.37 27.26
C GLN A 439 -51.42 -0.10 26.05
N ARG A 440 -51.64 -0.84 24.96
CA ARG A 440 -50.94 -0.60 23.69
C ARG A 440 -51.23 0.80 23.15
N ALA A 441 -52.48 1.24 23.13
CA ALA A 441 -52.88 2.58 22.65
C ALA A 441 -52.20 3.70 23.44
N ILE A 442 -52.07 3.54 24.76
CA ILE A 442 -51.35 4.49 25.62
C ILE A 442 -49.84 4.45 25.32
N GLN A 443 -49.24 3.26 25.21
CA GLN A 443 -47.80 3.11 24.95
C GLN A 443 -47.35 3.63 23.58
N VAL A 444 -48.16 3.44 22.53
CA VAL A 444 -47.80 3.84 21.16
C VAL A 444 -48.18 5.28 20.85
N SER A 445 -48.97 5.93 21.70
CA SER A 445 -49.34 7.33 21.53
C SER A 445 -48.25 8.24 22.08
N ILE A 446 -48.00 9.34 21.38
CA ILE A 446 -46.97 10.32 21.74
C ILE A 446 -47.61 11.69 21.98
N GLY A 447 -46.95 12.52 22.79
CA GLY A 447 -47.41 13.85 23.17
C GLY A 447 -46.31 14.91 23.01
N GLY A 448 -46.65 16.16 23.33
CA GLY A 448 -45.69 17.27 23.38
C GLY A 448 -44.99 17.55 22.05
N ALA A 449 -43.72 17.96 22.13
CA ALA A 449 -42.93 18.39 20.97
C ALA A 449 -42.77 17.29 19.91
N GLN A 450 -42.65 16.03 20.32
CA GLN A 450 -42.52 14.91 19.38
C GLN A 450 -43.77 14.79 18.49
N LYS A 451 -44.98 14.89 19.07
CA LYS A 451 -46.21 14.88 18.28
C LYS A 451 -46.32 16.11 17.39
N VAL A 452 -45.98 17.29 17.91
CA VAL A 452 -46.00 18.53 17.13
C VAL A 452 -45.13 18.40 15.88
N LEU A 453 -43.92 17.84 16.00
CA LEU A 453 -43.03 17.61 14.87
C LEU A 453 -43.57 16.54 13.91
N GLU A 454 -44.16 15.45 14.42
CA GLU A 454 -44.82 14.43 13.58
C GLU A 454 -45.96 15.03 12.75
N LEU A 455 -46.83 15.83 13.39
CA LEU A 455 -47.94 16.51 12.72
C LEU A 455 -47.43 17.57 11.74
N ALA A 456 -46.41 18.34 12.09
CA ALA A 456 -45.78 19.28 11.18
C ALA A 456 -45.21 18.56 9.96
N GLY A 457 -44.52 17.43 10.16
CA GLY A 457 -44.04 16.58 9.07
C GLY A 457 -45.19 16.08 8.18
N ALA A 458 -46.28 15.60 8.77
CA ALA A 458 -47.46 15.18 8.03
C ALA A 458 -48.12 16.34 7.26
N VAL A 459 -48.08 17.57 7.76
CA VAL A 459 -48.60 18.75 7.07
C VAL A 459 -47.66 19.18 5.94
N PHE A 460 -46.36 19.28 6.20
CA PHE A 460 -45.40 19.82 5.24
C PHE A 460 -44.89 18.80 4.23
N TRP A 461 -45.04 17.50 4.49
CA TRP A 461 -44.60 16.41 3.62
C TRP A 461 -45.54 15.20 3.70
N HIS A 462 -46.77 15.42 3.23
CA HIS A 462 -47.81 14.41 3.24
C HIS A 462 -47.66 13.43 2.05
N LYS A 463 -47.91 12.13 2.25
CA LYS A 463 -47.85 11.11 1.18
C LYS A 463 -48.87 11.37 0.06
N ASP A 464 -50.02 11.92 0.41
CA ASP A 464 -51.05 12.42 -0.51
C ASP A 464 -50.81 13.92 -0.72
N ASP A 465 -50.34 14.27 -1.91
CA ASP A 465 -49.92 15.61 -2.29
C ASP A 465 -51.04 16.66 -2.23
N LYS A 466 -52.30 16.23 -2.31
CA LYS A 466 -53.47 17.10 -2.19
C LYS A 466 -53.81 17.47 -0.75
N LYS A 467 -53.33 16.71 0.23
CA LYS A 467 -53.61 16.92 1.66
C LYS A 467 -52.48 17.63 2.39
N GLY A 468 -51.27 17.60 1.84
CA GLY A 468 -50.12 18.32 2.36
C GLY A 468 -50.09 19.79 1.93
N GLN A 469 -49.31 20.59 2.65
CA GLN A 469 -48.96 21.97 2.30
C GLN A 469 -47.60 22.07 1.59
N GLN A 470 -47.01 20.94 1.17
CA GLN A 470 -45.68 20.87 0.56
C GLN A 470 -45.52 21.82 -0.64
N ASP A 471 -46.48 21.84 -1.56
CA ASP A 471 -46.42 22.72 -2.74
C ASP A 471 -46.62 24.19 -2.36
N SER A 472 -47.53 24.47 -1.42
CA SER A 472 -47.75 25.83 -0.92
C SER A 472 -46.49 26.38 -0.24
N LEU A 473 -45.81 25.55 0.54
CA LEU A 473 -44.54 25.86 1.18
C LEU A 473 -43.43 26.03 0.14
N ARG A 474 -43.38 25.16 -0.88
CA ARG A 474 -42.42 25.27 -1.99
C ARG A 474 -42.61 26.57 -2.76
N TYR A 475 -43.84 26.93 -3.13
CA TYR A 475 -44.13 28.21 -3.80
C TYR A 475 -43.79 29.42 -2.93
N TYR A 476 -44.05 29.34 -1.63
CA TYR A 476 -43.67 30.39 -0.68
C TYR A 476 -42.14 30.56 -0.64
N PHE A 477 -41.38 29.48 -0.51
CA PHE A 477 -39.93 29.52 -0.52
C PHE A 477 -39.36 29.91 -1.88
N GLU A 478 -39.91 29.45 -3.00
CA GLU A 478 -39.53 29.91 -4.34
C GLU A 478 -39.73 31.43 -4.48
N LYS A 479 -40.81 31.98 -3.92
CA LYS A 479 -41.05 33.43 -3.89
C LYS A 479 -40.05 34.16 -2.99
N LEU A 480 -39.70 33.60 -1.84
CA LEU A 480 -38.64 34.15 -0.97
C LEU A 480 -37.27 34.09 -1.63
N CYS A 481 -36.93 32.97 -2.27
CA CYS A 481 -35.69 32.79 -3.01
C CYS A 481 -35.60 33.77 -4.19
N LYS A 482 -36.69 33.99 -4.94
CA LYS A 482 -36.72 35.03 -5.98
C LYS A 482 -36.44 36.42 -5.42
N LYS A 483 -37.05 36.79 -4.29
CA LYS A 483 -36.75 38.05 -3.58
C LYS A 483 -35.30 38.11 -3.06
N ALA A 484 -34.74 36.99 -2.61
CA ALA A 484 -33.34 36.89 -2.19
C ALA A 484 -32.40 37.09 -3.39
N CYS A 485 -32.66 36.42 -4.51
CA CYS A 485 -31.93 36.60 -5.76
C CYS A 485 -32.01 38.05 -6.28
N GLU A 486 -33.15 38.74 -6.12
CA GLU A 486 -33.29 40.17 -6.44
C GLU A 486 -32.43 41.04 -5.52
N ARG A 487 -32.34 40.71 -4.22
CA ARG A 487 -31.42 41.40 -3.28
C ARG A 487 -29.96 41.11 -3.62
N ASP A 488 -29.61 39.91 -4.03
CA ASP A 488 -28.26 39.57 -4.49
C ASP A 488 -27.88 40.35 -5.75
N LYS A 489 -28.78 40.40 -6.75
CA LYS A 489 -28.61 41.23 -7.96
C LYS A 489 -28.45 42.72 -7.65
N SER A 490 -29.00 43.21 -6.53
CA SER A 490 -28.83 44.60 -6.09
C SER A 490 -27.40 44.92 -5.60
N GLY A 491 -26.54 43.92 -5.43
CA GLY A 491 -25.15 44.07 -4.99
C GLY A 491 -24.99 44.47 -3.52
N LYS A 492 -26.09 44.62 -2.77
CA LYS A 492 -26.06 44.97 -1.35
C LYS A 492 -25.42 43.86 -0.51
N GLU A 493 -25.74 42.61 -0.79
CA GLU A 493 -25.18 41.46 -0.08
C GLU A 493 -23.68 41.29 -0.37
N HIS A 494 -23.27 41.46 -1.63
CA HIS A 494 -21.85 41.52 -2.00
C HIS A 494 -21.09 42.60 -1.21
N LYS A 495 -21.64 43.81 -1.09
CA LYS A 495 -21.04 44.89 -0.27
C LYS A 495 -20.95 44.51 1.22
N GLN A 496 -21.98 43.87 1.77
CA GLN A 496 -21.96 43.39 3.16
C GLN A 496 -20.93 42.29 3.38
N ARG A 497 -20.82 41.33 2.46
CA ARG A 497 -19.79 40.28 2.53
C ARG A 497 -18.38 40.85 2.44
N PHE A 498 -18.14 41.83 1.56
CA PHE A 498 -16.86 42.53 1.50
C PHE A 498 -16.54 43.27 2.80
N ALA A 499 -17.51 44.00 3.36
CA ALA A 499 -17.33 44.68 4.66
C ALA A 499 -17.06 43.68 5.80
N GLN A 500 -17.73 42.53 5.80
CA GLN A 500 -17.52 41.47 6.78
C GLN A 500 -16.12 40.86 6.65
N VAL A 501 -15.66 40.57 5.43
CA VAL A 501 -14.32 40.04 5.17
C VAL A 501 -13.24 41.01 5.65
N GLU A 502 -13.41 42.31 5.40
CA GLU A 502 -12.46 43.32 5.89
C GLU A 502 -12.47 43.43 7.43
N TYR A 503 -13.65 43.35 8.07
CA TYR A 503 -13.76 43.28 9.52
C TYR A 503 -13.08 42.01 10.09
N ASP A 504 -13.31 40.85 9.49
CA ASP A 504 -12.75 39.58 9.95
C ASP A 504 -11.22 39.56 9.81
N LYS A 505 -10.67 40.14 8.72
CA LYS A 505 -9.21 40.32 8.56
C LYS A 505 -8.61 41.16 9.69
N GLU A 506 -9.28 42.25 10.06
CA GLU A 506 -8.84 43.12 11.15
C GLU A 506 -8.87 42.38 12.50
N VAL A 507 -9.93 41.62 12.77
CA VAL A 507 -10.04 40.80 13.99
C VAL A 507 -8.93 39.73 14.05
N VAL A 508 -8.67 39.05 12.93
CA VAL A 508 -7.58 38.05 12.84
C VAL A 508 -6.22 38.69 13.10
N TRP A 509 -5.96 39.86 12.52
CA TRP A 509 -4.71 40.59 12.74
C TRP A 509 -4.54 40.99 14.21
N GLN A 510 -5.60 41.48 14.86
CA GLN A 510 -5.59 41.80 16.29
C GLN A 510 -5.32 40.58 17.17
N HIS A 511 -5.92 39.42 16.86
CA HIS A 511 -5.64 38.18 17.57
C HIS A 511 -4.19 37.71 17.39
N GLN A 512 -3.64 37.80 16.17
CA GLN A 512 -2.23 37.47 15.92
C GLN A 512 -1.29 38.36 16.74
N GLU A 513 -1.55 39.67 16.80
CA GLU A 513 -0.75 40.61 17.59
C GLU A 513 -0.83 40.29 19.10
N GLN A 514 -2.01 39.92 19.59
CA GLN A 514 -2.19 39.48 20.98
C GLN A 514 -1.43 38.18 21.28
N ASP A 515 -1.45 37.22 20.36
CA ASP A 515 -0.78 35.94 20.55
C ASP A 515 0.75 36.07 20.48
N ILE A 516 1.28 36.97 19.65
CA ILE A 516 2.70 37.36 19.67
C ILE A 516 3.07 37.94 21.04
N LYS A 517 2.25 38.85 21.59
CA LYS A 517 2.47 39.44 22.92
C LYS A 517 2.40 38.38 24.03
N LYS A 518 1.47 37.42 23.95
CA LYS A 518 1.37 36.31 24.92
C LYS A 518 2.60 35.40 24.84
N ARG A 519 3.04 35.05 23.63
CA ARG A 519 4.22 34.21 23.42
C ARG A 519 5.47 34.86 23.98
N ALA A 520 5.71 36.14 23.68
CA ALA A 520 6.83 36.89 24.25
C ALA A 520 6.83 36.94 25.79
N ARG A 521 5.64 37.06 26.40
CA ARG A 521 5.51 36.98 27.88
C ARG A 521 5.82 35.59 28.42
N HIS A 522 5.38 34.54 27.72
CA HIS A 522 5.65 33.16 28.10
C HIS A 522 7.15 32.85 27.98
N ASP A 523 7.79 33.24 26.88
CA ASP A 523 9.21 33.03 26.65
C ASP A 523 10.06 33.80 27.68
N ALA A 524 9.68 35.04 28.01
CA ALA A 524 10.32 35.81 29.07
C ALA A 524 10.13 35.18 30.47
N ALA A 525 9.01 34.50 30.71
CA ALA A 525 8.79 33.76 31.95
C ALA A 525 9.61 32.46 31.99
N GLY A 526 9.72 31.75 30.86
CA GLY A 526 10.56 30.57 30.68
C GLY A 526 12.04 30.89 30.92
N ALA A 527 12.56 31.95 30.29
CA ALA A 527 13.94 32.40 30.51
C ALA A 527 14.22 32.75 31.98
N LYS A 528 13.25 33.32 32.70
CA LYS A 528 13.39 33.57 34.15
C LYS A 528 13.43 32.27 34.96
N LEU A 529 12.64 31.27 34.57
CA LEU A 529 12.63 29.94 35.19
C LEU A 529 13.96 29.21 34.95
N ASP A 530 14.51 29.28 33.73
CA ASP A 530 15.79 28.65 33.38
C ASP A 530 16.97 29.26 34.17
N MET A 531 16.88 30.52 34.57
CA MET A 531 17.86 31.17 35.45
C MET A 531 17.76 30.73 36.92
N VAL A 532 16.67 30.06 37.33
CA VAL A 532 16.53 29.56 38.70
C VAL A 532 17.32 28.26 38.83
N VAL A 533 18.51 28.35 39.40
CA VAL A 533 19.29 27.18 39.79
C VAL A 533 18.53 26.45 40.92
N PRO A 534 18.14 25.18 40.72
CA PRO A 534 17.53 24.38 41.78
C PRO A 534 18.48 24.30 42.97
N ARG A 535 18.00 24.70 44.17
CA ARG A 535 18.82 24.64 45.41
C ARG A 535 19.11 23.22 45.88
N LEU A 536 18.34 22.25 45.43
CA LEU A 536 18.48 20.84 45.75
C LEU A 536 18.62 20.09 44.43
N THR A 537 19.65 19.26 44.34
CA THR A 537 19.82 18.34 43.21
C THR A 537 18.88 17.14 43.38
N LEU A 538 18.62 16.39 42.30
CA LEU A 538 17.82 15.17 42.36
C LEU A 538 18.40 14.14 43.36
N GLU A 539 19.73 14.18 43.54
CA GLU A 539 20.47 13.35 44.48
C GLU A 539 20.27 13.80 45.95
N ASP A 540 20.07 15.09 46.19
CA ASP A 540 19.74 15.61 47.52
C ASP A 540 18.30 15.24 47.90
N ILE A 541 17.38 15.30 46.93
CA ILE A 541 15.95 14.98 47.14
C ILE A 541 15.77 13.49 47.50
N THR A 542 16.53 12.61 46.87
CA THR A 542 16.48 11.15 47.14
C THR A 542 17.10 10.75 48.48
N LYS A 543 17.91 11.63 49.10
CA LYS A 543 18.55 11.40 50.41
C LYS A 543 17.74 11.97 51.58
N LEU A 544 16.75 12.85 51.32
CA LEU A 544 15.87 13.42 52.35
C LEU A 544 14.86 12.36 52.82
N ARG A 545 14.73 12.18 54.14
CA ARG A 545 13.69 11.31 54.72
C ARG A 545 12.34 12.04 54.65
N THR A 546 11.23 11.31 54.51
CA THR A 546 9.85 11.85 54.43
C THR A 546 9.55 12.98 55.45
N PRO A 547 9.98 12.91 56.73
CA PRO A 547 9.74 13.98 57.69
C PRO A 547 10.51 15.29 57.41
N GLU A 548 11.66 15.22 56.74
CA GLU A 548 12.49 16.39 56.41
C GLU A 548 11.97 17.13 55.18
N ILE A 549 11.36 16.40 54.24
CA ILE A 549 10.63 16.94 53.09
C ILE A 549 9.40 17.72 53.59
N ASP A 550 8.62 17.12 54.51
CA ASP A 550 7.45 17.77 55.11
C ASP A 550 7.83 19.04 55.89
N LEU A 551 8.95 19.04 56.62
CA LEU A 551 9.40 20.20 57.40
C LEU A 551 9.80 21.39 56.50
N GLN A 552 10.50 21.13 55.38
CA GLN A 552 10.88 22.20 54.44
C GLN A 552 9.67 22.78 53.70
N ILE A 553 8.67 21.96 53.36
CA ILE A 553 7.45 22.42 52.69
C ILE A 553 6.57 23.23 53.65
N VAL A 554 6.45 22.81 54.91
CA VAL A 554 5.72 23.56 55.96
C VAL A 554 6.38 24.91 56.27
N LEU A 555 7.72 24.99 56.25
CA LEU A 555 8.43 26.25 56.42
C LEU A 555 8.25 27.20 55.22
N ALA A 556 8.20 26.68 53.99
CA ALA A 556 7.92 27.47 52.79
C ALA A 556 6.45 27.97 52.73
N ALA A 557 5.50 27.20 53.27
CA ALA A 557 4.08 27.55 53.28
C ALA A 557 3.71 28.75 54.18
N LYS A 558 4.56 29.11 55.16
CA LYS A 558 4.30 30.19 56.11
C LYS A 558 4.27 31.60 55.50
N HIS A 559 4.72 31.81 54.26
CA HIS A 559 4.80 33.13 53.61
C HIS A 559 4.11 33.22 52.23
N ILE A 560 3.16 32.33 51.93
CA ILE A 560 2.55 32.24 50.60
C ILE A 560 1.08 32.75 50.62
N PRO A 561 0.65 33.62 49.68
CA PRO A 561 -0.74 34.07 49.59
C PRO A 561 -1.73 32.92 49.38
N THR A 562 -2.92 33.03 49.98
CA THR A 562 -3.97 31.99 50.11
C THR A 562 -4.34 31.20 48.84
N MET A 563 -4.24 31.79 47.63
CA MET A 563 -4.51 31.05 46.38
C MET A 563 -3.42 30.04 46.00
N LYS A 564 -2.19 30.22 46.47
CA LYS A 564 -1.06 29.31 46.20
C LYS A 564 -0.98 28.17 47.22
N GLN A 565 -1.62 28.28 48.38
CA GLN A 565 -1.74 27.19 49.36
C GLN A 565 -2.44 25.97 48.76
N LYS A 566 -3.54 26.15 48.03
CA LYS A 566 -4.24 25.05 47.34
C LYS A 566 -3.36 24.31 46.33
N LYS A 567 -2.45 25.02 45.65
CA LYS A 567 -1.50 24.38 44.71
C LYS A 567 -0.43 23.59 45.45
N VAL A 568 0.02 24.07 46.61
CA VAL A 568 0.96 23.36 47.48
C VAL A 568 0.30 22.11 48.08
N GLU A 569 -0.98 22.19 48.49
CA GLU A 569 -1.75 21.02 48.95
C GLU A 569 -1.88 19.95 47.87
N VAL A 570 -2.22 20.33 46.63
CA VAL A 570 -2.30 19.38 45.50
C VAL A 570 -0.95 18.77 45.17
N LEU A 571 0.14 19.54 45.27
CA LEU A 571 1.51 19.03 45.09
C LEU A 571 1.92 18.08 46.21
N LEU A 572 1.58 18.38 47.46
CA LEU A 572 1.81 17.51 48.61
C LEU A 572 1.05 16.19 48.48
N GLU A 573 -0.20 16.25 48.02
CA GLU A 573 -1.00 15.05 47.76
C GLU A 573 -0.40 14.20 46.64
N ALA A 574 0.06 14.83 45.54
CA ALA A 574 0.70 14.13 44.43
C ALA A 574 2.05 13.49 44.83
N VAL A 575 2.87 14.20 45.62
CA VAL A 575 4.14 13.67 46.15
C VAL A 575 3.90 12.55 47.16
N GLY A 576 2.88 12.69 48.03
CA GLY A 576 2.46 11.64 48.94
C GLY A 576 2.08 10.34 48.22
N ARG A 577 1.27 10.44 47.16
CA ARG A 577 0.87 9.30 46.31
C ARG A 577 2.05 8.66 45.56
N TYR A 578 3.04 9.47 45.18
CA TYR A 578 4.27 8.97 44.56
C TYR A 578 5.15 8.19 45.55
N LEU A 579 5.33 8.73 46.76
CA LEU A 579 6.15 8.11 47.80
C LEU A 579 5.50 6.86 48.43
N SER A 580 4.16 6.79 48.47
CA SER A 580 3.43 5.60 48.93
C SER A 580 3.44 4.44 47.93
N GLY A 581 3.99 4.63 46.73
CA GLY A 581 3.99 3.64 45.65
C GLY A 581 2.61 3.44 45.00
N GLU A 582 1.63 4.29 45.31
CA GLU A 582 0.29 4.25 44.73
C GLU A 582 0.22 4.85 43.31
N ALA A 583 1.28 5.55 42.89
CA ALA A 583 1.42 6.05 41.53
C ALA A 583 1.84 4.92 40.57
N THR A 584 0.87 4.19 40.01
CA THR A 584 1.12 3.50 38.74
C THR A 584 1.33 4.55 37.64
N PRO A 585 2.26 4.33 36.68
CA PRO A 585 2.45 5.23 35.56
C PRO A 585 1.27 5.08 34.59
N SER A 586 0.14 5.70 34.92
CA SER A 586 -0.94 5.90 33.98
C SER A 586 -0.50 6.98 33.01
N GLY A 587 -0.31 6.60 31.74
CA GLY A 587 -0.21 7.54 30.64
C GLY A 587 -1.35 8.56 30.70
N HIS A 588 -1.02 9.81 30.42
CA HIS A 588 -1.97 10.92 30.31
C HIS A 588 -3.28 10.53 29.61
N PRO A 589 -4.44 10.75 30.24
CA PRO A 589 -5.67 11.03 29.52
C PRO A 589 -5.79 12.54 29.35
N THR A 590 -5.55 13.03 28.15
CA THR A 590 -5.95 14.37 27.74
C THR A 590 -7.44 14.33 27.41
N SER A 591 -8.31 14.48 28.41
CA SER A 591 -9.59 15.19 28.30
C SER A 591 -10.35 15.17 29.61
N LEU A 592 -10.90 16.32 29.98
CA LEU A 592 -11.82 16.49 31.11
C LEU A 592 -13.02 15.54 30.96
N GLN A 593 -13.17 14.59 31.87
CA GLN A 593 -14.44 13.88 32.08
C GLN A 593 -15.26 14.62 33.15
N LEU A 594 -16.40 15.16 32.70
CA LEU A 594 -17.57 15.36 33.55
C LEU A 594 -18.03 13.99 34.07
N GLN A 595 -18.31 13.93 35.36
CA GLN A 595 -18.88 12.78 36.06
C GLN A 595 -20.17 12.31 35.40
N ALA A 596 -20.20 11.05 34.95
CA ALA A 596 -21.42 10.31 34.68
C ALA A 596 -21.58 9.23 35.77
N LEU A 597 -22.66 9.36 36.53
CA LEU A 597 -23.10 8.39 37.52
C LEU A 597 -23.50 7.07 36.85
N ASP A 598 -22.95 5.99 37.42
CA ASP A 598 -23.46 4.62 37.57
C ASP A 598 -24.64 4.16 36.68
N ASN A 599 -24.38 3.21 35.77
CA ASN A 599 -25.40 2.48 35.01
C ASN A 599 -25.10 0.97 34.90
N ASN A 600 -24.29 0.40 35.80
CA ASN A 600 -23.90 -1.02 35.72
C ASN A 600 -24.83 -2.01 36.46
N ALA A 601 -26.04 -1.60 36.83
CA ALA A 601 -26.99 -2.47 37.54
C ALA A 601 -28.08 -3.12 36.67
N VAL A 602 -28.16 -2.85 35.35
CA VAL A 602 -29.29 -3.31 34.51
C VAL A 602 -28.92 -4.47 33.57
N THR A 603 -27.65 -4.72 33.31
CA THR A 603 -27.23 -5.70 32.29
C THR A 603 -27.23 -7.15 32.78
N SER A 604 -27.35 -7.41 34.09
CA SER A 604 -27.39 -8.79 34.63
C SER A 604 -28.78 -9.40 34.69
N HIS A 605 -29.85 -8.62 34.45
CA HIS A 605 -31.22 -9.12 34.61
C HIS A 605 -31.89 -9.59 33.30
N LEU A 606 -31.30 -9.30 32.13
CA LEU A 606 -31.88 -9.64 30.80
C LEU A 606 -31.40 -10.96 30.19
N LEU A 607 -30.49 -11.69 30.86
CA LEU A 607 -29.96 -12.99 30.38
C LEU A 607 -30.71 -14.22 30.94
N ARG A 608 -31.95 -14.07 31.43
CA ARG A 608 -32.71 -15.18 32.05
C ARG A 608 -34.17 -15.37 31.59
N MET A 609 -34.58 -14.81 30.46
CA MET A 609 -35.97 -14.96 29.96
C MET A 609 -36.06 -15.42 28.50
N ASN A 610 -35.22 -16.36 28.09
CA ASN A 610 -35.33 -17.02 26.77
C ASN A 610 -35.25 -18.56 26.86
N ASP A 611 -35.72 -19.13 27.97
CA ASP A 611 -36.11 -20.54 28.07
C ASP A 611 -37.54 -20.58 28.63
N ASP A 612 -38.52 -20.38 27.75
CA ASP A 612 -39.91 -20.91 27.78
C ASP A 612 -40.66 -20.52 26.49
#